data_AF-G4ZYH0-F1
#
_entry.id   AF-G4ZYH0-F1
#
_cell.length_a   1.000
_cell.length_b   1.000
_cell.length_c   1.000
_cell.angle_alpha   90.00
_cell.angle_beta   90.00
_cell.angle_gamma   90.00
#
_symmetry.space_group_name_H-M   'P 1'
#
loop_
_entity.id
_entity.type
_entity.pdbx_description
1 polymer ?
#
loop_
_entity_poly.entity_id
_entity_poly.type
_entity_poly.pdbx_seq_one_letter_code
_entity_poly.pdbx_strand_id
1 'polypeptide(L)'
;APVSSGPWVNFYIVSLQGSKLWMRSSSWVQTPDRSKDDDKERYLTYSIVVRQADEGKGIKEEVVTKKMAKFIDGGPKEFLEWTYHFFQLAKLKEWGPEDKFRNTKILLEGDLLDAFNHNEASVNDGDVRMGDDDFTKALYQASIVVIPVDYGEKIQEDL
;
A
#
# COMPACT_ATOMS: atom_id res chain seq x y z
N ALA A 1 -28.62 -28.59 -0.20
CA ALA A 1 -28.14 -27.50 0.67
C ALA A 1 -27.40 -26.50 -0.21
N PRO A 2 -27.64 -25.18 -0.13
CA PRO A 2 -26.94 -24.24 -0.99
C PRO A 2 -25.50 -24.10 -0.51
N VAL A 3 -24.56 -24.18 -1.45
CA VAL A 3 -23.14 -23.92 -1.25
C VAL A 3 -23.01 -22.43 -0.91
N SER A 4 -22.46 -22.14 0.27
CA SER A 4 -22.19 -20.77 0.73
C SER A 4 -21.28 -20.07 -0.27
N SER A 5 -21.79 -19.03 -0.94
CA SER A 5 -21.01 -18.11 -1.75
C SER A 5 -20.10 -17.31 -0.83
N GLY A 6 -18.81 -17.68 -0.76
CA GLY A 6 -17.79 -16.86 -0.13
C GLY A 6 -17.66 -15.49 -0.82
N PRO A 7 -17.18 -14.45 -0.12
CA PRO A 7 -17.01 -13.12 -0.72
C PRO A 7 -15.97 -13.21 -1.84
N TRP A 8 -16.41 -12.88 -3.06
CA TRP A 8 -15.53 -12.69 -4.20
C TRP A 8 -14.74 -11.40 -3.99
N VAL A 9 -13.42 -11.51 -3.92
CA VAL A 9 -12.56 -10.31 -3.85
C VAL A 9 -11.99 -10.07 -5.24
N ASN A 10 -12.34 -8.92 -5.79
CA ASN A 10 -11.79 -8.44 -7.06
C ASN A 10 -10.47 -7.71 -6.77
N PHE A 11 -9.40 -8.14 -7.42
CA PHE A 11 -8.10 -7.48 -7.35
C PHE A 11 -7.66 -7.05 -8.75
N TYR A 12 -6.82 -6.02 -8.78
CA TYR A 12 -6.21 -5.52 -10.01
C TYR A 12 -4.77 -5.98 -10.06
N ILE A 13 -4.44 -6.78 -11.08
CA ILE A 13 -3.06 -7.09 -11.41
C ILE A 13 -2.48 -5.86 -12.11
N VAL A 14 -1.48 -5.26 -11.48
CA VAL A 14 -0.75 -4.12 -12.02
C VAL A 14 0.41 -4.68 -12.82
N SER A 15 0.36 -4.52 -14.14
CA SER A 15 1.41 -4.95 -15.05
C SER A 15 1.96 -3.75 -15.81
N LEU A 16 3.28 -3.64 -15.88
CA LEU A 16 3.98 -2.70 -16.74
C LEU A 16 4.34 -3.41 -18.04
N GLN A 17 3.73 -2.97 -19.15
CA GLN A 17 4.15 -3.37 -20.49
C GLN A 17 4.70 -2.12 -21.18
N GLY A 18 6.02 -1.95 -21.14
CA GLY A 18 6.70 -0.71 -21.50
C GLY A 18 6.51 0.39 -20.45
N SER A 19 6.47 1.67 -20.87
CA SER A 19 6.29 2.84 -19.98
C SER A 19 4.83 3.12 -19.56
N LYS A 20 3.92 2.15 -19.72
CA LYS A 20 2.49 2.32 -19.42
C LYS A 20 2.00 1.24 -18.47
N LEU A 21 1.30 1.69 -17.42
CA LEU A 21 0.67 0.85 -16.41
C LEU A 21 -0.67 0.32 -16.93
N TRP A 22 -0.88 -0.98 -16.85
CA TRP A 22 -2.17 -1.62 -17.12
C TRP A 22 -2.71 -2.28 -15.84
N MET A 23 -3.99 -2.07 -15.57
CA MET A 23 -4.73 -2.73 -14.48
C MET A 23 -5.74 -3.71 -15.06
N ARG A 24 -5.65 -4.98 -14.68
CA ARG A 24 -6.58 -6.02 -15.12
C ARG A 24 -7.27 -6.68 -13.93
N SER A 25 -8.60 -6.73 -13.96
CA SER A 25 -9.44 -7.30 -12.88
C SER A 25 -9.39 -8.83 -12.87
N SER A 26 -9.18 -9.44 -11.71
CA SER A 26 -9.23 -10.89 -11.46
C SER A 26 -9.94 -11.18 -10.12
N SER A 27 -10.58 -12.34 -9.99
CA SER A 27 -11.44 -12.68 -8.83
C SER A 27 -11.07 -14.02 -8.21
N TRP A 28 -10.99 -14.09 -6.87
CA TRP A 28 -10.60 -15.30 -6.11
C TRP A 28 -11.36 -15.45 -4.78
N VAL A 29 -11.28 -16.67 -4.20
CA VAL A 29 -11.90 -17.07 -2.93
C VAL A 29 -10.92 -16.89 -1.75
N GLN A 30 -11.39 -16.27 -0.66
CA GLN A 30 -10.59 -15.94 0.52
C GLN A 30 -10.56 -17.10 1.53
N THR A 31 -9.38 -17.46 2.07
CA THR A 31 -9.19 -18.38 3.21
C THR A 31 -8.62 -17.64 4.42
N PRO A 32 -9.01 -17.95 5.67
CA PRO A 32 -8.57 -17.20 6.85
C PRO A 32 -7.28 -17.76 7.46
N ASP A 33 -6.35 -16.90 7.90
CA ASP A 33 -5.23 -17.27 8.77
C ASP A 33 -5.03 -16.29 9.96
N ARG A 34 -4.16 -16.70 10.89
CA ARG A 34 -4.25 -16.77 12.35
C ARG A 34 -3.76 -15.58 13.19
N SER A 35 -4.18 -15.70 14.45
CA SER A 35 -3.66 -15.19 15.74
C SER A 35 -3.71 -13.69 16.01
N LYS A 36 -4.71 -13.35 16.83
CA LYS A 36 -4.81 -12.16 17.70
C LYS A 36 -3.81 -12.30 18.85
N ASP A 37 -2.81 -11.43 18.91
CA ASP A 37 -2.22 -10.87 20.13
C ASP A 37 -0.96 -10.08 19.74
N ASP A 38 -1.15 -8.85 19.22
CA ASP A 38 -0.26 -7.66 19.36
C ASP A 38 -0.81 -6.46 18.55
N ASP A 39 -2.13 -6.28 18.57
CA ASP A 39 -2.85 -5.42 17.60
C ASP A 39 -2.58 -3.91 17.74
N LYS A 40 -1.81 -3.44 18.73
CA LYS A 40 -1.61 -2.00 18.97
C LYS A 40 -0.37 -1.41 18.31
N GLU A 41 0.73 -2.17 18.22
CA GLU A 41 1.97 -1.68 17.59
C GLU A 41 1.98 -1.86 16.06
N ARG A 42 1.05 -2.68 15.55
CA ARG A 42 0.93 -3.03 14.14
C ARG A 42 0.12 -2.04 13.30
N TYR A 43 -0.47 -1.00 13.88
CA TYR A 43 -1.34 -0.08 13.13
C TYR A 43 -1.11 1.39 13.49
N LEU A 44 -1.08 2.24 12.47
CA LEU A 44 -1.16 3.69 12.60
C LEU A 44 -2.58 4.18 12.26
N THR A 45 -3.08 5.14 13.02
CA THR A 45 -4.39 5.75 12.77
C THR A 45 -4.22 7.14 12.17
N TYR A 46 -4.81 7.34 11.00
CA TYR A 46 -4.80 8.61 10.28
C TYR A 46 -6.17 9.27 10.36
N SER A 47 -6.19 10.51 10.81
CA SER A 47 -7.39 11.37 10.77
C SER A 47 -7.48 12.10 9.45
N ILE A 48 -8.65 12.05 8.81
CA ILE A 48 -8.96 12.69 7.53
C ILE A 48 -10.11 13.65 7.78
N VAL A 49 -9.90 14.94 7.52
CA VAL A 49 -10.97 15.94 7.60
C VAL A 49 -11.79 15.84 6.32
N VAL A 50 -13.04 15.41 6.44
CA VAL A 50 -13.98 15.24 5.32
C VAL A 50 -14.81 16.52 5.12
N ARG A 51 -15.04 17.26 6.20
CA ARG A 51 -15.73 18.56 6.16
C ARG A 51 -15.05 19.53 7.10
N GLN A 52 -14.61 20.65 6.57
CA GLN A 52 -14.06 21.74 7.38
C GLN A 52 -15.15 22.36 8.25
N ALA A 53 -14.79 22.78 9.47
CA ALA A 53 -15.68 23.61 10.27
C ALA A 53 -15.93 24.95 9.57
N ASP A 54 -17.18 25.41 9.62
CA ASP A 54 -17.57 26.76 9.19
C ASP A 54 -18.47 27.33 10.28
N GLU A 55 -17.86 28.12 11.16
CA GLU A 55 -18.54 28.75 12.30
C GLU A 55 -19.65 29.71 11.84
N GLY A 56 -19.48 30.36 10.69
CA GLY A 56 -20.47 31.27 10.11
C GLY A 56 -21.73 30.55 9.63
N LYS A 57 -21.64 29.26 9.31
CA LYS A 57 -22.77 28.41 8.90
C LYS A 57 -23.18 27.38 9.96
N GLY A 58 -22.58 27.42 11.15
CA GLY A 58 -22.82 26.44 12.21
C GLY A 58 -22.40 25.01 11.86
N ILE A 59 -21.48 24.85 10.89
CA ILE A 59 -21.00 23.54 10.42
C ILE A 59 -19.86 23.10 11.33
N LYS A 60 -20.01 21.90 11.92
CA LYS A 60 -18.93 21.25 12.67
C LYS A 60 -17.98 20.52 11.74
N GLU A 61 -16.71 20.45 12.14
CA GLU A 61 -15.71 19.64 11.46
C GLU A 61 -16.11 18.17 11.50
N GLU A 62 -16.01 17.50 10.37
CA GLU A 62 -16.24 16.06 10.26
C GLU A 62 -14.91 15.37 9.96
N VAL A 63 -14.49 14.48 10.85
CA VAL A 63 -13.24 13.75 10.76
C VAL A 63 -13.51 12.26 10.72
N VAL A 64 -12.96 11.59 9.71
CA VAL A 64 -12.95 10.13 9.59
C VAL A 64 -11.56 9.62 9.97
N THR A 65 -11.52 8.52 10.71
CA THR A 65 -10.26 7.85 11.04
C THR A 65 -10.07 6.61 10.17
N LYS A 66 -8.86 6.43 9.63
CA LYS A 66 -8.46 5.25 8.85
C LYS A 66 -7.25 4.61 9.52
N LYS A 67 -7.36 3.30 9.79
CA LYS A 67 -6.22 2.50 10.27
C LYS A 67 -5.41 2.01 9.08
N MET A 68 -4.09 2.04 9.23
CA MET A 68 -3.13 1.51 8.27
C MET A 68 -2.19 0.58 9.02
N ALA A 69 -2.06 -0.66 8.55
CA ALA A 69 -1.13 -1.61 9.15
C ALA A 69 0.32 -1.21 8.83
N LYS A 70 1.22 -1.44 9.77
CA LYS A 70 2.65 -1.56 9.45
C LYS A 70 2.88 -2.87 8.70
N PHE A 71 3.83 -2.86 7.78
CA PHE A 71 4.33 -4.05 7.13
C PHE A 71 5.64 -4.45 7.82
N ILE A 72 5.59 -5.54 8.57
CA ILE A 72 6.69 -6.03 9.40
C ILE A 72 7.26 -7.29 8.73
N ASP A 73 6.40 -8.28 8.58
CA ASP A 73 6.71 -9.59 8.04
C ASP A 73 5.47 -10.12 7.31
N GLY A 74 5.61 -10.32 6.00
CA GLY A 74 4.51 -10.73 5.13
C GLY A 74 5.02 -11.27 3.81
N GLY A 75 4.23 -12.11 3.16
CA GLY A 75 4.54 -12.63 1.86
C GLY A 75 4.23 -11.64 0.74
N PRO A 76 4.49 -12.02 -0.51
CA PRO A 76 4.17 -11.22 -1.69
C PRO A 76 2.73 -10.71 -1.72
N LYS A 77 1.77 -11.56 -1.33
CA LYS A 77 0.34 -11.23 -1.34
C LYS A 77 0.00 -10.16 -0.31
N GLU A 78 0.46 -10.33 0.91
CA GLU A 78 0.25 -9.39 2.01
C GLU A 78 0.87 -8.04 1.69
N PHE A 79 2.02 -8.01 1.01
CA PHE A 79 2.64 -6.78 0.55
C PHE A 79 1.84 -6.07 -0.54
N LEU A 80 1.28 -6.81 -1.51
CA LEU A 80 0.40 -6.24 -2.53
C LEU A 80 -0.90 -5.66 -1.93
N GLU A 81 -1.49 -6.35 -0.95
CA GLU A 81 -2.65 -5.83 -0.22
C GLU A 81 -2.30 -4.59 0.60
N TRP A 82 -1.15 -4.60 1.27
CA TRP A 82 -0.64 -3.45 2.01
C TRP A 82 -0.41 -2.23 1.12
N THR A 83 0.27 -2.41 -0.03
CA THR A 83 0.52 -1.31 -0.99
C THR A 83 -0.78 -0.73 -1.54
N TYR A 84 -1.78 -1.58 -1.83
CA TYR A 84 -3.11 -1.12 -2.24
C TYR A 84 -3.75 -0.20 -1.19
N HIS A 85 -3.77 -0.62 0.07
CA HIS A 85 -4.33 0.19 1.15
C HIS A 85 -3.54 1.48 1.39
N PHE A 86 -2.22 1.44 1.25
CA PHE A 86 -1.34 2.60 1.33
C PHE A 86 -1.70 3.64 0.26
N PHE A 87 -1.77 3.24 -1.02
CA PHE A 87 -2.10 4.19 -2.11
C PHE A 87 -3.51 4.77 -1.98
N GLN A 88 -4.47 3.98 -1.49
CA GLN A 88 -5.80 4.52 -1.17
C GLN A 88 -5.75 5.58 -0.07
N LEU A 89 -4.98 5.33 1.00
CA LEU A 89 -4.80 6.30 2.08
C LEU A 89 -4.08 7.55 1.58
N ALA A 90 -3.00 7.41 0.80
CA ALA A 90 -2.27 8.51 0.21
C ALA A 90 -3.17 9.39 -0.66
N LYS A 91 -4.05 8.78 -1.46
CA LYS A 91 -5.05 9.50 -2.25
C LYS A 91 -6.06 10.25 -1.38
N LEU A 92 -6.58 9.61 -0.32
CA LEU A 92 -7.55 10.24 0.59
C LEU A 92 -6.95 11.39 1.41
N LYS A 93 -5.65 11.32 1.70
CA LYS A 93 -4.90 12.36 2.42
C LYS A 93 -4.23 13.39 1.50
N GLU A 94 -4.39 13.23 0.18
CA GLU A 94 -3.74 14.06 -0.84
C GLU A 94 -2.22 14.17 -0.66
N TRP A 95 -1.57 13.07 -0.28
CA TRP A 95 -0.13 13.03 -0.06
C TRP A 95 0.66 13.27 -1.34
N GLY A 96 1.57 14.24 -1.28
CA GLY A 96 2.62 14.41 -2.28
C GLY A 96 3.72 13.34 -2.15
N PRO A 97 4.70 13.35 -3.06
CA PRO A 97 5.82 12.40 -3.05
C PRO A 97 6.55 12.33 -1.71
N GLU A 98 6.93 13.49 -1.15
CA GLU A 98 7.64 13.58 0.13
C GLU A 98 6.84 12.96 1.29
N ASP A 99 5.53 13.20 1.33
CA ASP A 99 4.64 12.60 2.33
C ASP A 99 4.54 11.09 2.15
N LYS A 100 4.50 10.58 0.91
CA LYS A 100 4.50 9.14 0.63
C LYS A 100 5.79 8.50 1.12
N PHE A 101 6.95 9.07 0.81
CA PHE A 101 8.24 8.59 1.33
C PHE A 101 8.28 8.59 2.86
N ARG A 102 7.93 9.71 3.48
CA ARG A 102 7.93 9.85 4.94
C ARG A 102 7.00 8.83 5.61
N ASN A 103 5.76 8.69 5.13
CA ASN A 103 4.80 7.76 5.75
C ASN A 103 5.17 6.30 5.51
N THR A 104 5.75 5.97 4.35
CA THR A 104 6.24 4.62 4.05
C THR A 104 7.32 4.20 5.05
N LYS A 105 8.28 5.09 5.36
CA LYS A 105 9.33 4.80 6.37
C LYS A 105 8.80 4.54 7.78
N ILE A 106 7.64 5.09 8.12
CA ILE A 106 7.00 4.86 9.44
C ILE A 106 6.23 3.53 9.43
N LEU A 107 5.74 3.12 8.25
CA LEU A 107 4.89 1.94 8.10
C LEU A 107 5.64 0.68 7.69
N LEU A 108 6.87 0.77 7.18
CA LEU A 108 7.71 -0.39 6.89
C LEU A 108 8.67 -0.66 8.06
N GLU A 109 8.99 -1.94 8.26
CA GLU A 109 10.03 -2.37 9.20
C GLU A 109 10.96 -3.42 8.54
N GLY A 110 12.07 -3.73 9.20
CA GLY A 110 13.01 -4.79 8.78
C GLY A 110 13.67 -4.57 7.42
N ASP A 111 13.98 -5.68 6.75
CA ASP A 111 14.75 -5.71 5.49
C ASP A 111 14.10 -4.89 4.37
N LEU A 112 12.77 -4.81 4.34
CA LEU A 112 12.05 -4.02 3.36
C LEU A 112 12.22 -2.51 3.57
N LEU A 113 12.25 -2.05 4.83
CA LEU A 113 12.55 -0.65 5.15
C LEU A 113 14.00 -0.31 4.75
N ASP A 114 14.95 -1.20 5.04
CA ASP A 114 16.36 -1.00 4.70
C ASP A 114 16.56 -0.94 3.18
N ALA A 115 15.92 -1.85 2.43
CA ALA A 115 15.90 -1.82 0.98
C ALA A 115 15.26 -0.53 0.45
N PHE A 116 14.16 -0.07 1.05
CA PHE A 116 13.50 1.17 0.65
C PHE A 116 14.39 2.41 0.85
N ASN A 117 15.06 2.51 2.01
CA ASN A 117 15.99 3.61 2.29
C ASN A 117 17.18 3.63 1.34
N HIS A 118 17.74 2.46 1.02
CA HIS A 118 18.82 2.34 0.04
C HIS A 118 18.38 2.84 -1.34
N ASN A 119 17.18 2.45 -1.78
CA ASN A 119 16.65 2.83 -3.08
C ASN A 119 16.25 4.31 -3.14
N GLU A 120 15.69 4.90 -2.09
CA GLU A 120 15.43 6.35 -2.03
C GLU A 120 16.71 7.15 -2.25
N ALA A 121 17.81 6.78 -1.57
CA ALA A 121 19.10 7.44 -1.74
C ALA A 121 19.64 7.33 -3.17
N SER A 122 19.35 6.21 -3.87
CA SER A 122 19.75 6.00 -5.26
C SER A 122 18.92 6.81 -6.28
N VAL A 123 17.72 7.23 -5.89
CA VAL A 123 16.81 8.00 -6.75
C VAL A 123 17.02 9.51 -6.55
N ASN A 124 17.50 9.93 -5.39
CA ASN A 124 17.80 11.32 -5.06
C ASN A 124 19.24 11.70 -5.42
N ASP A 125 19.53 11.84 -6.72
CA ASP A 125 20.85 12.21 -7.28
C ASP A 125 21.19 13.72 -7.14
N GLY A 126 20.71 14.37 -6.07
CA GLY A 126 21.11 15.73 -5.71
C GLY A 126 20.49 16.88 -6.51
N ASP A 127 19.57 16.65 -7.44
CA ASP A 127 18.86 17.71 -8.16
C ASP A 127 17.35 17.44 -8.28
N VAL A 128 16.56 18.49 -7.98
CA VAL A 128 15.09 18.60 -8.09
C VAL A 128 14.25 17.75 -7.12
N ARG A 129 13.16 18.37 -6.62
CA ARG A 129 12.14 17.79 -5.73
C ARG A 129 11.71 16.38 -6.15
N MET A 130 11.59 15.46 -5.19
CA MET A 130 11.12 14.08 -5.42
C MET A 130 9.78 14.07 -6.16
N GLY A 131 9.72 13.32 -7.27
CA GLY A 131 8.53 13.10 -8.07
C GLY A 131 7.71 11.89 -7.62
N ASP A 132 6.46 11.79 -8.10
CA ASP A 132 5.59 10.64 -7.81
C ASP A 132 6.13 9.32 -8.42
N ASP A 133 6.84 9.42 -9.55
CA ASP A 133 7.51 8.29 -10.21
C ASP A 133 8.71 7.78 -9.39
N ASP A 134 9.40 8.69 -8.69
CA ASP A 134 10.54 8.36 -7.84
C ASP A 134 10.11 7.48 -6.66
N PHE A 135 8.98 7.82 -6.04
CA PHE A 135 8.40 7.00 -4.98
C PHE A 135 8.05 5.60 -5.48
N THR A 136 7.35 5.52 -6.61
CA THR A 136 6.91 4.25 -7.18
C THR A 136 8.11 3.38 -7.56
N LYS A 137 9.16 3.98 -8.12
CA LYS A 137 10.41 3.30 -8.46
C LYS A 137 11.12 2.78 -7.21
N ALA A 138 11.28 3.60 -6.17
CA ALA A 138 11.94 3.19 -4.94
C ALA A 138 11.19 2.04 -4.24
N LEU A 139 9.85 2.12 -4.17
CA LEU A 139 9.02 1.08 -3.57
C LEU A 139 9.08 -0.24 -4.37
N TYR A 140 9.10 -0.16 -5.70
CA TYR A 140 9.25 -1.34 -6.56
C TYR A 140 10.62 -2.00 -6.43
N GLN A 141 11.70 -1.23 -6.39
CA GLN A 141 13.04 -1.81 -6.20
C GLN A 141 13.19 -2.45 -4.82
N ALA A 142 12.61 -1.83 -3.79
CA ALA A 142 12.56 -2.41 -2.45
C ALA A 142 11.73 -3.70 -2.42
N SER A 143 10.63 -3.77 -3.17
CA SER A 143 9.72 -4.92 -3.11
C SER A 143 10.35 -6.24 -3.55
N ILE A 144 11.48 -6.23 -4.26
CA ILE A 144 12.21 -7.44 -4.68
C ILE A 144 12.60 -8.33 -3.47
N VAL A 145 12.80 -7.74 -2.29
CA VAL A 145 13.12 -8.50 -1.06
C VAL A 145 11.92 -9.29 -0.53
N VAL A 146 10.70 -8.96 -0.96
CA VAL A 146 9.44 -9.60 -0.54
C VAL A 146 8.75 -10.34 -1.69
N ILE A 147 8.77 -9.78 -2.89
CA ILE A 147 8.21 -10.33 -4.14
C ILE A 147 9.40 -10.77 -5.02
N PRO A 148 9.67 -12.08 -5.10
CA PRO A 148 10.64 -12.61 -6.03
C PRO A 148 10.34 -12.20 -7.48
N VAL A 149 11.38 -12.01 -8.30
CA VAL A 149 11.24 -11.53 -9.68
C VAL A 149 10.41 -12.49 -10.55
N ASP A 150 10.37 -13.78 -10.20
CA ASP A 150 9.62 -14.84 -10.87
C ASP A 150 8.19 -15.02 -10.32
N TYR A 151 7.75 -14.18 -9.36
CA TYR A 151 6.44 -14.33 -8.72
C TYR A 151 5.28 -14.21 -9.72
N GLY A 152 5.42 -13.37 -10.75
CA GLY A 152 4.43 -13.25 -11.82
C GLY A 152 4.27 -14.50 -12.68
N GLU A 153 5.34 -15.29 -12.84
CA GLU A 153 5.33 -16.54 -13.60
C GLU A 153 4.63 -17.65 -12.79
N LYS A 154 4.87 -17.71 -11.49
CA LYS A 154 4.21 -18.66 -10.57
C LYS A 154 2.71 -18.46 -10.45
N ILE A 155 2.22 -17.21 -10.49
CA ILE A 155 0.77 -16.93 -10.49
C ILE A 155 0.08 -17.52 -11.73
N GLN A 156 0.78 -17.68 -12.86
CA GLN A 156 0.21 -18.28 -14.06
C GLN A 156 0.18 -19.82 -14.02
N GLU A 157 1.02 -20.47 -13.21
CA GLU A 157 1.03 -21.93 -13.07
C GLU A 157 -0.02 -22.44 -12.06
N ASP A 158 -0.42 -21.60 -11.10
CA ASP A 158 -1.44 -21.91 -10.09
C ASP A 158 -2.89 -21.56 -10.52
N LEU A 159 -3.09 -21.24 -11.80
CA LEU A 159 -4.39 -20.89 -12.44
C LEU A 159 -4.87 -21.99 -13.40
#